data_AF-A0A7V9ME34-F1
#
_entry.id   AF-A0A7V9ME34-F1
#
_cell.length_a   1.000
_cell.length_b   1.000
_cell.length_c   1.000
_cell.angle_alpha   90.00
_cell.angle_beta   90.00
_cell.angle_gamma   90.00
#
_symmetry.space_group_name_H-M   'P 1'
#
loop_
_entity.id
_entity.type
_entity.pdbx_description
1 polymer ?
#
loop_
_entity_poly.entity_id
_entity_poly.type
_entity_poly.pdbx_seq_one_letter_code
_entity_poly.pdbx_strand_id
1 'polypeptide(L)'
;MFDLTLPPELLPADGRFGAGPGKVRPEALAALAATGSTYLGTSHRQATVKNVVGRVRDGLADLFDLPAGHEVVLGNGGSTAFWDIATFALIRERSQHLSFGEFSAKFATAAAAAPFLAEPTVVKAEPGTCPEPYAESDVDVYAWPHNETSTGVMAP
;
A
#
# COMPACT_ATOMS: atom_id res chain seq x y z
N MET A 1 19.44 -36.30 10.22
CA MET A 1 19.04 -35.00 9.65
C MET A 1 19.82 -34.84 8.36
N PHE A 2 19.15 -34.82 7.22
CA PHE A 2 19.82 -34.66 5.93
C PHE A 2 19.98 -33.16 5.71
N ASP A 3 21.21 -32.69 5.52
CA ASP A 3 21.49 -31.30 5.18
C ASP A 3 21.59 -31.18 3.66
N LEU A 4 20.71 -30.38 3.07
CA LEU A 4 20.70 -30.12 1.63
C LEU A 4 21.38 -28.77 1.39
N THR A 5 22.65 -28.81 1.01
CA THR A 5 23.41 -27.62 0.61
C THR A 5 23.23 -27.36 -0.87
N LEU A 6 22.72 -26.18 -1.23
CA LEU A 6 22.67 -25.73 -2.63
C LEU A 6 24.09 -25.37 -3.12
N PRO A 7 24.47 -25.74 -4.35
CA PRO A 7 25.70 -25.27 -4.97
C PRO A 7 25.78 -23.74 -4.97
N PRO A 8 26.90 -23.11 -4.55
CA PRO A 8 27.04 -21.66 -4.45
C PRO A 8 26.70 -20.91 -5.74
N GLU A 9 27.01 -21.51 -6.89
CA GLU A 9 26.74 -20.98 -8.22
C GLU A 9 25.24 -20.92 -8.59
N LEU A 10 24.38 -21.61 -7.85
CA LEU A 10 22.92 -21.57 -8.01
C LEU A 10 22.26 -20.59 -7.03
N LEU A 11 23.00 -20.01 -6.09
CA LEU A 11 22.43 -19.07 -5.13
C LEU A 11 22.18 -17.70 -5.78
N PRO A 12 21.06 -17.04 -5.46
CA PRO A 12 20.86 -15.67 -5.87
C PRO A 12 21.88 -14.76 -5.16
N ALA A 13 22.22 -13.63 -5.79
CA ALA A 13 23.05 -12.61 -5.16
C ALA A 13 22.42 -12.03 -3.86
N ASP A 14 21.09 -12.16 -3.70
CA ASP A 14 20.37 -11.78 -2.50
C ASP A 14 19.15 -12.68 -2.31
N GLY A 15 19.03 -13.33 -1.16
CA GLY A 15 17.96 -14.30 -0.85
C GLY A 15 16.66 -13.71 -0.31
N ARG A 16 16.52 -12.38 -0.26
CA ARG A 16 15.36 -11.71 0.35
C ARG A 16 14.19 -11.58 -0.65
N PHE A 17 13.35 -12.61 -0.71
CA PHE A 17 12.16 -12.69 -1.60
C PHE A 17 10.82 -12.41 -0.89
N GLY A 18 10.84 -11.82 0.30
CA GLY A 18 9.61 -11.51 1.04
C GLY A 18 8.73 -10.47 0.34
N ALA A 19 7.41 -10.67 0.38
CA ALA A 19 6.41 -9.75 -0.19
C ALA A 19 6.08 -8.55 0.72
N GLY A 20 6.83 -8.37 1.81
CA GLY A 20 6.64 -7.31 2.81
C GLY A 20 7.02 -7.78 4.22
N PRO A 21 8.01 -7.15 4.89
CA PRO A 21 9.01 -6.21 4.35
C PRO A 21 9.84 -6.82 3.20
N GLY A 22 10.16 -6.02 2.20
CA GLY A 22 10.93 -6.43 1.02
C GLY A 22 12.44 -6.16 1.13
N LYS A 23 13.19 -6.56 0.09
CA LYS A 23 14.63 -6.30 -0.03
C LYS A 23 14.92 -4.79 -0.04
N VAL A 24 15.68 -4.32 0.95
CA VAL A 24 16.32 -2.98 0.90
C VAL A 24 17.72 -3.11 0.29
N ARG A 25 17.99 -2.33 -0.75
CA ARG A 25 19.28 -2.36 -1.45
C ARG A 25 20.42 -1.84 -0.55
N PRO A 26 21.63 -2.45 -0.59
CA PRO A 26 22.74 -2.05 0.28
C PRO A 26 23.12 -0.56 0.18
N GLU A 27 23.07 0.02 -1.02
CA GLU A 27 23.37 1.43 -1.26
C GLU A 27 22.39 2.38 -0.57
N ALA A 28 21.13 1.97 -0.37
CA ALA A 28 20.15 2.77 0.37
C ALA A 28 20.48 2.79 1.87
N LEU A 29 20.92 1.65 2.42
CA LEU A 29 21.38 1.55 3.81
C LEU A 29 22.66 2.37 4.03
N ALA A 30 23.60 2.31 3.09
CA ALA A 30 24.83 3.10 3.13
C ALA A 30 24.52 4.61 3.08
N ALA A 31 23.59 5.05 2.23
CA ALA A 31 23.16 6.45 2.16
C ALA A 31 22.51 6.92 3.48
N LEU A 32 21.70 6.07 4.11
CA LEU A 32 21.13 6.37 5.43
C LEU A 32 22.22 6.49 6.50
N ALA A 33 23.19 5.58 6.52
CA ALA A 33 24.31 5.66 7.48
C ALA A 33 25.16 6.93 7.27
N ALA A 34 25.42 7.29 6.01
CA ALA A 34 26.21 8.46 5.65
C ALA A 34 25.53 9.79 6.00
N THR A 35 24.19 9.83 5.99
CA THR A 35 23.42 11.07 6.20
C THR A 35 22.59 11.08 7.49
N GLY A 36 22.56 9.98 8.23
CA GLY A 36 21.64 9.74 9.34
C GLY A 36 21.76 10.75 10.47
N SER A 37 22.98 11.16 10.83
CA SER A 37 23.22 12.16 11.89
C SER A 37 22.65 13.55 11.56
N THR A 38 22.36 13.84 10.29
CA THR A 38 21.74 15.11 9.86
C THR A 38 20.23 15.12 10.15
N TYR A 39 19.58 13.96 10.15
CA TYR A 39 18.13 13.84 10.22
C TYR A 39 17.65 13.18 11.52
N LEU A 40 18.26 12.06 11.89
CA LEU A 40 17.84 11.23 13.01
C LEU A 40 18.08 11.96 14.34
N GLY A 41 17.08 11.96 15.21
CA GLY A 41 17.12 12.69 16.48
C GLY A 41 16.85 14.20 16.37
N THR A 42 16.59 14.72 15.17
CA THR A 42 16.22 16.12 14.96
C THR A 42 14.70 16.29 14.86
N SER A 43 14.21 17.51 15.06
CA SER A 43 12.76 17.79 15.02
C SER A 43 12.20 17.75 13.59
N HIS A 44 11.12 16.99 13.40
CA HIS A 44 10.38 16.91 12.13
C HIS A 44 9.75 18.25 11.69
N ARG A 45 9.67 19.23 12.59
CA ARG A 45 9.14 20.57 12.28
C ARG A 45 10.20 21.50 11.68
N GLN A 46 11.48 21.11 11.73
CA GLN A 46 12.58 21.90 11.19
C GLN A 46 12.72 21.72 9.68
N ALA A 47 13.29 22.73 9.03
CA ALA A 47 13.49 22.74 7.58
C ALA A 47 14.22 21.49 7.08
N THR A 48 15.22 21.00 7.83
CA THR A 48 16.00 19.81 7.49
C THR A 48 15.12 18.58 7.19
N VAL A 49 14.16 18.26 8.07
CA VAL A 49 13.25 17.11 7.87
C VAL A 49 12.10 17.46 6.94
N LYS A 50 11.55 18.68 7.01
CA LYS A 50 10.49 19.13 6.09
C LYS A 50 10.92 19.06 4.63
N ASN A 51 12.17 19.39 4.33
CA ASN A 51 12.72 19.33 2.97
C ASN A 51 12.86 17.88 2.48
N VAL A 52 13.12 16.92 3.37
CA VAL A 52 13.10 15.49 3.01
C VAL A 52 11.68 15.05 2.66
N VAL A 53 10.68 15.44 3.46
CA VAL A 53 9.27 15.15 3.16
C VAL A 53 8.85 15.81 1.84
N GLY A 54 9.25 17.06 1.58
CA GLY A 54 9.02 17.75 0.31
C GLY A 54 9.59 16.95 -0.86
N ARG A 55 10.86 16.56 -0.80
CA ARG A 55 11.49 15.72 -1.83
C ARG A 55 10.79 14.39 -2.07
N VAL A 56 10.22 13.75 -1.04
CA VAL A 56 9.42 12.52 -1.21
C VAL A 56 8.14 12.82 -1.98
N ARG A 57 7.44 13.91 -1.65
CA ARG A 57 6.21 14.32 -2.34
C ARG A 57 6.49 14.68 -3.80
N ASP A 58 7.51 15.49 -4.05
CA ASP A 58 7.89 15.91 -5.41
C ASP A 58 8.33 14.70 -6.24
N GLY A 59 9.19 13.83 -5.69
CA GLY A 59 9.64 12.64 -6.40
C GLY A 59 8.53 11.64 -6.73
N LEU A 60 7.51 11.50 -5.86
CA LEU A 60 6.34 10.68 -6.16
C LEU A 60 5.42 11.35 -7.20
N ALA A 61 5.27 12.68 -7.13
CA ALA A 61 4.51 13.43 -8.13
C ALA A 61 5.11 13.26 -9.53
N ASP A 62 6.43 13.37 -9.63
CA ASP A 62 7.17 13.18 -10.89
C ASP A 62 7.12 11.73 -11.37
N LEU A 63 7.35 10.76 -10.47
CA LEU A 63 7.39 9.33 -10.82
C LEU A 63 6.08 8.83 -11.43
N PHE A 64 4.95 9.35 -10.96
CA PHE A 64 3.62 8.94 -11.37
C PHE A 64 2.97 9.92 -12.36
N ASP A 65 3.69 10.94 -12.84
CA ASP A 65 3.17 11.98 -13.75
C ASP A 65 1.81 12.55 -13.27
N LEU A 66 1.78 13.03 -12.03
CA LEU A 66 0.54 13.40 -11.35
C LEU A 66 -0.22 14.50 -12.11
N PRO A 67 -1.51 14.27 -12.46
CA PRO A 67 -2.32 15.30 -13.09
C PRO A 67 -2.53 16.52 -12.17
N ALA A 68 -2.74 17.68 -12.78
CA ALA A 68 -3.05 18.91 -12.05
C ALA A 68 -4.21 18.70 -11.06
N GLY A 69 -4.02 19.16 -9.81
CA GLY A 69 -4.99 19.01 -8.73
C GLY A 69 -4.84 17.74 -7.88
N HIS A 70 -3.98 16.80 -8.26
CA HIS A 70 -3.63 15.65 -7.41
C HIS A 70 -2.56 16.03 -6.38
N GLU A 71 -2.63 15.43 -5.20
CA GLU A 71 -1.67 15.66 -4.13
C GLU A 71 -1.12 14.35 -3.57
N VAL A 72 0.18 14.37 -3.22
CA VAL A 72 0.79 13.33 -2.39
C VAL A 72 0.54 13.65 -0.93
N VAL A 73 -0.24 12.80 -0.26
CA VAL A 73 -0.57 12.87 1.17
C VAL A 73 0.11 11.69 1.90
N LEU A 74 0.64 11.94 3.09
CA LEU A 74 1.31 10.92 3.90
C LEU A 74 0.99 11.06 5.39
N GLY A 75 0.97 9.94 6.10
CA GLY A 75 0.71 9.84 7.53
C GLY A 75 1.25 8.54 8.11
N ASN A 76 1.24 8.43 9.44
CA ASN A 76 1.68 7.22 10.14
C ASN A 76 0.58 6.15 10.16
N GLY A 77 0.97 4.87 10.21
CA GLY A 77 0.06 3.74 10.41
C GLY A 77 -0.02 2.75 9.24
N GLY A 78 0.58 3.08 8.09
CA GLY A 78 0.59 2.20 6.93
C GLY A 78 -0.78 2.05 6.26
N SER A 79 -0.90 1.10 5.32
CA SER A 79 -2.14 0.88 4.55
C SER A 79 -3.33 0.47 5.42
N THR A 80 -3.09 -0.26 6.51
CA THR A 80 -4.18 -0.67 7.42
C THR A 80 -4.84 0.52 8.10
N ALA A 81 -4.07 1.49 8.61
CA ALA A 81 -4.65 2.72 9.13
C ALA A 81 -5.32 3.56 8.03
N PHE A 82 -4.79 3.52 6.80
CA PHE A 82 -5.40 4.22 5.68
C PHE A 82 -6.79 3.67 5.31
N TRP A 83 -7.05 2.36 5.46
CA TRP A 83 -8.39 1.82 5.24
C TRP A 83 -9.43 2.46 6.18
N ASP A 84 -9.11 2.59 7.46
CA ASP A 84 -10.00 3.27 8.40
C ASP A 84 -10.17 4.76 8.03
N ILE A 85 -9.08 5.46 7.69
CA ILE A 85 -9.15 6.85 7.25
C ILE A 85 -10.05 6.99 6.02
N ALA A 86 -9.90 6.12 5.02
CA ALA A 86 -10.70 6.13 3.81
C ALA A 86 -12.19 5.85 4.13
N THR A 87 -12.46 4.89 5.01
CA THR A 87 -13.82 4.61 5.49
C THR A 87 -14.45 5.83 6.14
N PHE A 88 -13.71 6.58 6.96
CA PHE A 88 -14.24 7.78 7.63
C PHE A 88 -14.34 9.02 6.75
N ALA A 89 -13.42 9.19 5.79
CA ALA A 89 -13.20 10.49 5.13
C ALA A 89 -13.44 10.47 3.63
N LEU A 90 -13.50 9.30 2.98
CA LEU A 90 -13.61 9.17 1.53
C LEU A 90 -14.92 8.50 1.08
N ILE A 91 -15.53 7.65 1.91
CA ILE A 91 -16.84 7.06 1.63
C ILE A 91 -17.92 7.99 2.22
N ARG A 92 -18.83 8.45 1.37
CA ARG A 92 -19.92 9.34 1.78
C ARG A 92 -21.12 8.56 2.30
N GLU A 93 -21.55 7.53 1.57
CA GLU A 93 -22.77 6.79 1.88
C GLU A 93 -22.58 5.29 1.69
N ARG A 94 -22.15 4.83 0.51
CA ARG A 94 -22.00 3.40 0.20
C ARG A 94 -20.83 3.14 -0.74
N SER A 95 -20.15 2.02 -0.52
CA SER A 95 -19.03 1.56 -1.36
C SER A 95 -19.28 0.20 -2.01
N GLN A 96 -18.63 -0.05 -3.15
CA GLN A 96 -18.47 -1.38 -3.74
C GLN A 96 -17.01 -1.83 -3.62
N HIS A 97 -16.79 -3.04 -3.11
CA HIS A 97 -15.47 -3.63 -2.94
C HIS A 97 -15.33 -4.90 -3.77
N LEU A 98 -14.23 -5.01 -4.52
CA LEU A 98 -13.80 -6.28 -5.08
C LEU A 98 -12.99 -7.04 -4.02
N SER A 99 -13.34 -8.30 -3.74
CA SER A 99 -12.73 -9.14 -2.71
C SER A 99 -12.23 -10.46 -3.29
N PHE A 100 -10.91 -10.60 -3.40
CA PHE A 100 -10.24 -11.72 -4.06
C PHE A 100 -8.92 -12.12 -3.37
N GLY A 101 -8.77 -11.75 -2.09
CA GLY A 101 -7.68 -12.17 -1.21
C GLY A 101 -7.71 -11.47 0.15
N GLU A 102 -6.62 -11.57 0.90
CA GLU A 102 -6.51 -11.13 2.29
C GLU A 102 -6.64 -9.60 2.43
N PHE A 103 -6.02 -8.83 1.52
CA PHE A 103 -5.96 -7.36 1.65
C PHE A 103 -7.26 -6.70 1.18
N SER A 104 -7.81 -7.14 0.04
CA SER A 104 -9.10 -6.69 -0.46
C SER A 104 -10.24 -6.96 0.53
N ALA A 105 -10.27 -8.15 1.14
CA ALA A 105 -11.29 -8.51 2.12
C ALA A 105 -11.26 -7.65 3.40
N LYS A 106 -10.08 -7.18 3.82
CA LYS A 106 -9.95 -6.34 5.02
C LYS A 106 -10.56 -4.96 4.85
N PHE A 107 -10.39 -4.31 3.70
CA PHE A 107 -11.01 -3.01 3.48
C PHE A 107 -12.53 -3.10 3.39
N ALA A 108 -13.07 -4.14 2.73
CA ALA A 108 -14.50 -4.41 2.71
C ALA A 108 -15.07 -4.63 4.13
N THR A 109 -14.34 -5.37 4.97
CA THR A 109 -14.72 -5.56 6.39
C THR A 109 -14.73 -4.24 7.17
N ALA A 110 -13.75 -3.36 6.95
CA ALA A 110 -13.70 -2.05 7.62
C ALA A 110 -14.90 -1.17 7.24
N ALA A 111 -15.27 -1.14 5.95
CA ALA A 111 -16.45 -0.42 5.48
C ALA A 111 -17.76 -0.99 6.05
N ALA A 112 -17.92 -2.32 6.05
CA ALA A 112 -19.11 -2.98 6.60
C ALA A 112 -19.26 -2.79 8.13
N ALA A 113 -18.15 -2.63 8.85
CA ALA A 113 -18.15 -2.38 10.28
C ALA A 113 -18.46 -0.92 10.66
N ALA A 114 -18.46 0.01 9.70
CA ALA A 114 -18.67 1.43 9.95
C ALA A 114 -20.16 1.75 10.14
N PRO A 115 -20.61 2.13 11.36
CA PRO A 115 -22.04 2.27 11.66
C PRO A 115 -22.70 3.50 11.03
N PHE A 116 -21.92 4.35 10.37
CA PHE A 116 -22.37 5.57 9.71
C PHE A 116 -22.47 5.42 8.19
N LEU A 117 -22.06 4.28 7.63
CA LEU A 117 -22.18 3.96 6.21
C LEU A 117 -23.31 2.95 5.97
N ALA A 118 -23.84 2.94 4.75
CA ALA A 118 -24.70 1.87 4.29
C ALA A 118 -23.90 0.58 4.04
N GLU A 119 -24.58 -0.57 4.05
CA GLU A 119 -23.96 -1.87 3.79
C GLU A 119 -23.24 -1.86 2.43
N PRO A 120 -21.92 -2.15 2.37
CA PRO A 120 -21.19 -2.13 1.12
C PRO A 120 -21.60 -3.30 0.22
N THR A 121 -21.52 -3.09 -1.09
CA THR A 121 -21.55 -4.22 -2.03
C THR A 121 -20.18 -4.89 -2.05
N VAL A 122 -20.14 -6.22 -1.92
CA VAL A 122 -18.88 -6.99 -2.00
C VAL A 122 -18.94 -8.00 -3.13
N VAL A 123 -18.16 -7.77 -4.19
CA VAL A 123 -18.03 -8.67 -5.34
C VAL A 123 -16.86 -9.62 -5.08
N LYS A 124 -17.17 -10.89 -4.82
CA LYS A 124 -16.17 -11.90 -4.44
C LYS A 124 -15.69 -12.70 -5.64
N ALA A 125 -14.42 -13.10 -5.61
CA ALA A 125 -13.87 -14.11 -6.50
C ALA A 125 -12.97 -15.08 -5.74
N GLU A 126 -12.74 -16.26 -6.32
CA GLU A 126 -11.84 -17.26 -5.73
C GLU A 126 -10.37 -16.77 -5.75
N PRO A 127 -9.55 -17.13 -4.74
CA PRO A 127 -8.13 -16.78 -4.73
C PRO A 127 -7.42 -17.17 -6.04
N GLY A 128 -6.69 -16.22 -6.64
CA GLY A 128 -6.04 -16.42 -7.94
C GLY A 128 -6.86 -15.92 -9.13
N THR A 129 -8.07 -15.38 -8.90
CA THR A 129 -8.91 -14.74 -9.93
C THR A 129 -9.21 -13.28 -9.57
N CYS A 130 -9.68 -12.50 -10.55
CA CYS A 130 -10.06 -11.10 -10.36
C CYS A 130 -11.52 -10.90 -10.83
N PRO A 131 -12.43 -10.41 -9.98
CA PRO A 131 -13.78 -10.03 -10.42
C PRO A 131 -13.74 -8.68 -11.15
N GLU A 132 -14.85 -8.32 -11.80
CA GLU A 132 -15.06 -7.00 -12.41
C GLU A 132 -16.05 -6.18 -11.57
N PRO A 133 -15.82 -4.85 -11.43
CA PRO A 133 -16.80 -3.97 -10.83
C PRO A 133 -17.98 -3.74 -11.76
N TYR A 134 -19.13 -3.36 -11.21
CA TYR A 134 -20.29 -2.96 -11.99
C TYR A 134 -20.94 -1.70 -11.43
N ALA A 135 -21.52 -0.90 -12.31
CA ALA A 135 -22.16 0.36 -11.92
C ALA A 135 -23.38 0.12 -11.02
N GLU A 136 -23.47 0.87 -9.93
CA GLU A 136 -24.59 0.89 -8.97
C GLU A 136 -24.95 2.33 -8.67
N SER A 137 -26.25 2.65 -8.61
CA SER A 137 -26.73 4.03 -8.54
C SER A 137 -26.44 4.74 -7.22
N ASP A 138 -26.24 3.98 -6.14
CA ASP A 138 -26.08 4.45 -4.78
C ASP A 138 -24.65 4.25 -4.24
N VAL A 139 -23.71 3.79 -5.07
CA VAL A 139 -22.29 3.63 -4.71
C VAL A 139 -21.52 4.90 -5.07
N ASP A 140 -20.87 5.51 -4.09
CA ASP A 140 -20.01 6.69 -4.28
C ASP A 140 -18.52 6.37 -4.31
N VAL A 141 -18.12 5.18 -3.84
CA VAL A 141 -16.72 4.72 -3.87
C VAL A 141 -16.63 3.29 -4.40
N TYR A 142 -15.74 3.07 -5.36
CA TYR A 142 -15.32 1.74 -5.80
C TYR A 142 -13.91 1.45 -5.33
N ALA A 143 -13.67 0.28 -4.75
CA ALA A 143 -12.40 -0.07 -4.14
C ALA A 143 -11.93 -1.48 -4.51
N TRP A 144 -10.70 -1.56 -5.01
CA TRP A 144 -9.99 -2.81 -5.24
C TRP A 144 -8.47 -2.59 -5.13
N PRO A 145 -7.69 -3.60 -4.71
CA PRO A 145 -6.25 -3.49 -4.76
C PRO A 145 -5.76 -3.65 -6.20
N HIS A 146 -4.80 -2.81 -6.61
CA HIS A 146 -4.08 -3.01 -7.86
C HIS A 146 -3.32 -4.35 -7.85
N ASN A 147 -2.77 -4.76 -6.70
CA ASN A 147 -2.15 -6.07 -6.53
C ASN A 147 -2.59 -6.70 -5.21
N GLU A 148 -3.20 -7.88 -5.27
CA GLU A 148 -3.58 -8.69 -4.11
C GLU A 148 -2.40 -9.57 -3.69
N THR A 149 -1.63 -9.09 -2.73
CA THR A 149 -0.34 -9.69 -2.33
C THR A 149 -0.47 -11.13 -1.83
N SER A 150 -1.61 -11.52 -1.24
CA SER A 150 -1.79 -12.89 -0.74
C SER A 150 -2.00 -13.93 -1.85
N THR A 151 -2.45 -13.50 -3.03
CA THR A 151 -2.81 -14.40 -4.13
C THR A 151 -1.96 -14.19 -5.38
N GLY A 152 -1.22 -13.08 -5.46
CA GLY A 152 -0.41 -12.73 -6.64
C GLY A 152 -1.25 -12.24 -7.83
N VAL A 153 -2.53 -11.90 -7.60
CA VAL A 153 -3.41 -11.38 -8.64
C VAL A 153 -3.18 -9.87 -8.78
N MET A 154 -2.97 -9.43 -10.03
CA MET A 154 -3.00 -8.01 -10.38
C MET A 154 -4.32 -7.68 -11.07
N ALA A 155 -4.99 -6.62 -10.61
CA ALA A 155 -6.16 -6.06 -11.26
C ALA A 155 -5.70 -5.00 -12.29
N PRO A 156 -6.36 -4.91 -13.46
CA PRO A 156 -6.02 -3.94 -14.50
C PRO A 156 -6.32 -2.48 -14.10
#